data_AF-A0A256I229-F1
#
_entry.id   AF-A0A256I229-F1
#
_cell.length_a   1.000
_cell.length_b   1.000
_cell.length_c   1.000
_cell.angle_alpha   90.00
_cell.angle_beta   90.00
_cell.angle_gamma   90.00
#
_symmetry.space_group_name_H-M   'P 1'
#
loop_
_entity.id
_entity.type
_entity.pdbx_description
1 polymer ?
#
loop_
_entity_poly.entity_id
_entity_poly.type
_entity_poly.pdbx_seq_one_letter_code
_entity_poly.pdbx_strand_id
1 'polypeptide(L)'
;MVYPTIAFGLFAAVTLAFGLGVVLARDVFHAALLLGGALTSVAVHYVMLQAEFIAAMQILVYVGGVLILVTFGVMLTRSETETEVNSA
;
A
#
# COMPACT_ATOMS: atom_id res chain seq x y z
N MET A 1 -3.72 -29.54 2.69
CA MET A 1 -4.94 -28.74 2.44
C MET A 1 -5.14 -27.62 3.44
N VAL A 2 -4.78 -27.74 4.72
CA VAL A 2 -5.01 -26.68 5.74
C VAL A 2 -3.97 -25.54 5.70
N TYR A 3 -2.69 -25.87 5.50
CA TYR A 3 -1.59 -24.88 5.48
C TYR A 3 -1.78 -23.69 4.50
N PRO A 4 -2.15 -23.88 3.22
CA PRO A 4 -2.37 -22.75 2.31
C PRO A 4 -3.56 -21.87 2.72
N THR A 5 -4.60 -22.45 3.32
CA THR A 5 -5.78 -21.70 3.79
C THR A 5 -5.45 -20.85 5.01
N ILE A 6 -4.65 -21.35 5.94
CA ILE A 6 -4.17 -20.57 7.10
C ILE A 6 -3.28 -19.43 6.61
N ALA A 7 -2.33 -19.70 5.72
CA ALA A 7 -1.47 -18.67 5.14
C ALA A 7 -2.30 -17.59 4.41
N PHE A 8 -3.32 -18.01 3.65
CA PHE A 8 -4.20 -17.08 2.94
C PHE A 8 -4.98 -16.21 3.92
N GLY A 9 -5.57 -16.80 4.97
CA GLY A 9 -6.29 -16.05 5.99
C GLY A 9 -5.40 -15.05 6.72
N LEU A 10 -4.16 -15.42 7.01
CA LEU A 10 -3.17 -14.54 7.64
C LEU A 10 -2.83 -13.35 6.74
N PHE A 11 -2.44 -13.59 5.48
CA PHE A 11 -2.09 -12.51 4.57
C PHE A 11 -3.30 -11.67 4.17
N ALA A 12 -4.49 -12.24 4.08
CA ALA A 12 -5.72 -11.50 3.85
C ALA A 12 -6.00 -10.52 5.01
N ALA A 13 -5.85 -10.98 6.26
CA ALA A 13 -5.98 -10.12 7.44
C ALA A 13 -4.92 -9.01 7.44
N VAL A 14 -3.67 -9.32 7.05
CA VAL A 14 -2.60 -8.33 6.90
C VAL A 14 -2.95 -7.29 5.83
N THR A 15 -3.43 -7.71 4.66
CA THR A 15 -3.86 -6.78 3.59
C THR A 15 -4.97 -5.86 4.07
N LEU A 16 -5.96 -6.39 4.80
CA LEU A 16 -7.04 -5.59 5.38
C LEU A 16 -6.53 -4.62 6.46
N ALA A 17 -5.63 -5.07 7.33
CA ALA A 17 -5.06 -4.24 8.38
C ALA A 17 -4.26 -3.06 7.80
N PHE A 18 -3.44 -3.30 6.77
CA PHE A 18 -2.75 -2.23 6.06
C PHE A 18 -3.73 -1.31 5.32
N GLY A 19 -4.72 -1.86 4.60
CA GLY A 19 -5.72 -1.07 3.89
C GLY A 19 -6.56 -0.18 4.81
N LEU A 20 -6.96 -0.69 5.98
CA LEU A 20 -7.57 0.12 7.04
C LEU A 20 -6.58 1.17 7.54
N GLY A 21 -5.32 0.79 7.79
CA GLY A 21 -4.27 1.72 8.18
C GLY A 21 -4.13 2.90 7.21
N VAL A 22 -4.22 2.67 5.90
CA VAL A 22 -4.16 3.72 4.87
C VAL A 22 -5.26 4.76 5.08
N VAL A 23 -6.51 4.33 5.27
CA VAL A 23 -7.65 5.26 5.37
C VAL A 23 -7.80 5.89 6.76
N LEU A 24 -7.24 5.26 7.80
CA LEU A 24 -7.21 5.78 9.16
C LEU A 24 -6.00 6.71 9.42
N ALA A 25 -4.97 6.67 8.59
CA ALA A 25 -3.78 7.49 8.75
C ALA A 25 -4.09 8.98 8.56
N ARG A 26 -3.71 9.80 9.54
CA ARG A 26 -3.88 11.27 9.50
C ARG A 26 -2.83 11.97 8.64
N ASP A 27 -1.71 11.31 8.41
CA ASP A 27 -0.56 11.84 7.72
C ASP A 27 -0.34 11.08 6.41
N VAL A 28 -0.17 11.84 5.32
CA VAL A 28 -0.03 11.31 3.96
C VAL A 28 1.15 10.35 3.84
N PHE A 29 2.27 10.65 4.49
CA PHE A 29 3.47 9.83 4.40
C PHE A 29 3.23 8.46 5.07
N HIS A 30 2.56 8.46 6.22
CA HIS A 30 2.16 7.20 6.88
C HIS A 30 1.14 6.42 6.04
N ALA A 31 0.15 7.11 5.45
CA ALA A 31 -0.82 6.48 4.56
C ALA A 31 -0.13 5.82 3.35
N ALA A 32 0.87 6.47 2.77
CA ALA A 32 1.67 5.93 1.66
C ALA A 32 2.48 4.69 2.08
N LEU A 33 3.17 4.73 3.22
CA LEU A 33 3.91 3.56 3.73
C LEU A 33 2.98 2.35 3.96
N LEU A 34 1.80 2.60 4.55
CA LEU A 34 0.80 1.56 4.79
C LEU A 34 0.23 1.01 3.47
N LEU A 35 0.08 1.85 2.46
CA LEU A 35 -0.35 1.44 1.13
C LEU A 35 0.69 0.52 0.48
N GLY A 36 1.99 0.83 0.63
CA GLY A 36 3.06 -0.06 0.20
C GLY A 36 3.02 -1.42 0.89
N GLY A 37 2.73 -1.45 2.19
CA GLY A 37 2.48 -2.68 2.95
C GLY A 37 1.32 -3.50 2.37
N ALA A 38 0.17 -2.86 2.10
CA ALA A 38 -0.98 -3.51 1.48
C ALA A 38 -0.65 -4.10 0.10
N LEU A 39 0.00 -3.31 -0.76
CA LEU A 39 0.36 -3.73 -2.12
C LEU A 39 1.39 -4.88 -2.12
N THR A 40 2.32 -4.87 -1.17
CA THR A 40 3.29 -5.96 -0.99
C THR A 40 2.60 -7.23 -0.48
N SER A 41 1.64 -7.11 0.45
CA SER A 41 0.84 -8.24 0.91
C SER A 41 0.04 -8.88 -0.23
N VAL A 42 -0.49 -8.08 -1.17
CA VAL A 42 -1.15 -8.58 -2.39
C VAL A 42 -0.18 -9.39 -3.27
N ALA A 43 1.09 -9.00 -3.38
CA ALA A 43 2.08 -9.80 -4.13
C ALA A 43 2.25 -11.20 -3.55
N VAL A 44 2.17 -11.35 -2.22
CA VAL A 44 2.19 -12.68 -1.57
C VAL A 44 1.00 -13.53 -2.00
N HIS A 45 -0.19 -12.93 -2.15
CA HIS A 45 -1.37 -13.66 -2.65
C HIS A 45 -1.15 -14.17 -4.08
N TYR A 46 -0.50 -13.38 -4.94
CA TYR A 46 -0.14 -13.85 -6.29
C TYR A 46 0.85 -15.02 -6.27
N VAL A 47 1.85 -14.99 -5.39
CA VAL A 47 2.76 -16.14 -5.21
C VAL A 47 2.00 -17.38 -4.74
N MET A 48 1.06 -17.24 -3.80
CA MET A 48 0.22 -18.34 -3.33
C MET A 48 -0.68 -18.92 -4.41
N LEU A 49 -1.07 -18.11 -5.40
CA LEU A 49 -1.82 -18.53 -6.58
C LEU A 49 -0.93 -19.08 -7.71
N GLN A 50 0.36 -19.30 -7.45
CA GLN A 50 1.35 -19.72 -8.44
C GLN A 50 1.50 -18.74 -9.62
N ALA A 51 1.19 -17.46 -9.41
CA ALA A 51 1.28 -16.39 -10.40
C ALA A 51 2.55 -15.55 -10.19
N GLU A 52 3.72 -16.17 -10.29
CA GLU A 52 5.02 -15.56 -9.95
C GLU A 52 5.36 -14.33 -10.79
N PHE A 53 5.10 -14.37 -12.10
CA PHE A 53 5.31 -13.23 -12.98
C PHE A 53 4.44 -12.03 -12.58
N ILE A 54 3.17 -12.28 -12.24
CA ILE A 54 2.25 -11.23 -11.80
C ILE A 54 2.67 -10.68 -10.43
N ALA A 55 3.16 -11.53 -9.52
CA ALA A 55 3.71 -11.09 -8.24
C ALA A 55 4.93 -10.18 -8.42
N ALA A 56 5.85 -10.52 -9.33
CA ALA A 56 7.01 -9.70 -9.64
C ALA A 56 6.58 -8.35 -10.25
N MET A 57 5.64 -8.35 -11.19
CA MET A 57 5.09 -7.13 -11.78
C MET A 57 4.34 -6.27 -10.75
N GLN A 58 3.66 -6.89 -9.78
CA GLN A 58 2.98 -6.21 -8.68
C GLN A 58 3.98 -5.37 -7.86
N ILE A 59 5.10 -5.96 -7.49
CA ILE A 59 6.16 -5.25 -6.76
C ILE A 59 6.80 -4.19 -7.65
N LEU A 60 7.21 -4.54 -8.86
CA LEU A 60 7.92 -3.62 -9.76
C LEU A 60 7.08 -2.38 -10.10
N VAL A 61 5.83 -2.58 -10.51
CA VAL A 61 4.97 -1.51 -11.02
C VAL A 61 4.26 -0.79 -9.89
N TYR A 62 3.60 -1.50 -8.98
CA TYR A 62 2.79 -0.83 -7.95
C TYR A 62 3.62 -0.36 -6.77
N VAL A 63 4.50 -1.19 -6.22
CA VAL A 63 5.34 -0.79 -5.07
C VAL A 63 6.51 0.09 -5.53
N GLY A 64 7.17 -0.27 -6.63
CA GLY A 64 8.33 0.46 -7.15
C GLY A 64 7.99 1.73 -7.94
N GLY A 65 6.89 1.75 -8.69
CA GLY A 65 6.53 2.88 -9.56
C GLY A 65 5.37 3.71 -9.00
N VAL A 66 4.17 3.16 -9.07
CA VAL A 66 2.91 3.88 -8.80
C VAL A 66 2.89 4.44 -7.38
N LEU A 67 3.25 3.63 -6.37
CA LEU A 67 3.28 4.09 -4.99
C LEU A 67 4.23 5.26 -4.80
N ILE A 68 5.43 5.18 -5.37
CA ILE A 68 6.44 6.24 -5.28
C ILE A 68 5.91 7.53 -5.93
N LEU A 69 5.34 7.43 -7.13
CA LEU A 69 4.76 8.57 -7.84
C LEU A 69 3.61 9.23 -7.05
N VAL A 70 2.70 8.43 -6.51
CA VAL A 70 1.59 8.92 -5.67
C VAL A 70 2.13 9.58 -4.41
N THR A 71 3.10 8.96 -3.74
CA THR A 71 3.71 9.48 -2.51
C THR A 71 4.32 10.85 -2.76
N PHE A 72 5.15 10.98 -3.80
CA PHE A 72 5.73 12.27 -4.18
C PHE A 72 4.66 13.29 -4.59
N GLY A 73 3.67 12.88 -5.39
CA GLY A 73 2.59 13.77 -5.82
C GLY A 73 1.82 14.37 -4.66
N VAL A 74 1.37 13.56 -3.70
CA VAL A 74 0.59 14.06 -2.56
C VAL A 74 1.46 14.86 -1.58
N MET A 75 2.74 14.48 -1.40
CA MET A 75 3.68 15.27 -0.58
C MET A 75 3.92 16.67 -1.15
N LEU A 76 4.02 16.80 -2.48
CA LEU A 76 4.19 18.11 -3.13
C LEU A 76 2.94 19.00 -2.96
N THR A 77 1.74 18.45 -3.13
CA THR A 77 0.49 19.22 -3.01
C THR A 77 0.18 19.65 -1.57
N ARG A 78 0.56 18.87 -0.55
CA ARG A 78 0.25 19.19 0.85
C ARG A 78 0.89 20.51 1.33
N SER A 79 2.05 20.87 0.79
CA SER A 79 2.76 22.09 1.20
C SER A 79 2.01 23.38 0.82
N GLU A 80 1.11 23.32 -0.18
CA GLU A 80 0.39 24.51 -0.66
C GLU A 80 -0.84 24.83 0.19
N THR A 81 -1.52 23.82 0.74
CA THR A 81 -2.78 24.02 1.50
C THR A 81 -2.55 24.58 2.92
N GLU A 82 -1.40 24.33 3.54
CA GLU A 82 -1.13 24.78 4.92
C GLU A 82 -0.72 26.28 5.00
N THR A 83 -0.26 26.86 3.89
CA THR A 83 0.19 28.26 3.85
C THR A 83 -0.99 29.25 3.73
N GLU A 84 -2.11 28.84 3.11
CA GLU A 84 -3.28 29.70 2.88
C GLU A 84 -4.17 29.85 4.13
N VAL A 85 -4.20 28.84 5.01
CA VAL A 85 -5.03 28.88 6.25
C VAL A 85 -4.36 29.67 7.38
N ASN A 86 -3.03 29.76 7.41
CA ASN A 86 -2.29 30.52 8.44
C ASN A 86 -2.06 32.00 8.06
N SER A 87 -2.64 32.45 6.94
CA SER A 87 -2.55 33.84 6.46
C SER A 87 -3.91 34.56 6.42
N ALA A 88 -4.97 33.95 6.98
CA ALA A 88 -6.29 34.53 7.22
C ALA A 88 -6.59 34.62 8.72
#